data_AF-A0A453ANZ6-F1
#
_entry.id   AF-A0A453ANZ6-F1
#
_cell.length_a   1.000
_cell.length_b   1.000
_cell.length_c   1.000
_cell.angle_alpha   90.00
_cell.angle_beta   90.00
_cell.angle_gamma   90.00
#
_symmetry.space_group_name_H-M   'P 1'
#
loop_
_entity.id
_entity.type
_entity.pdbx_description
1 polymer ?
#
loop_
_entity_poly.entity_id
_entity_poly.type
_entity_poly.pdbx_seq_one_letter_code
_entity_poly.pdbx_strand_id
1 'polypeptide(L)'
;LPNFCPTVPQECSECGGKFVMGGPIWSDPIHDRDWATSILSNIRATSGLYEAYAKISAILTSVSEELPNAPLFVSLHSICATLKCTNPTMVMFHSAIRNAGYQISGSHADPLALKTDAPMSVIWDIMRCWVKLHPVKSQPENLPGSRILSQEPQLQRHRSLKQLGV
;
A
#
# COMPACT_ATOMS: atom_id res chain seq x y z
N LEU A 1 7.96 -31.83 -4.05
CA LEU A 1 6.70 -31.56 -4.79
C LEU A 1 7.03 -30.51 -5.85
N PRO A 2 6.73 -30.73 -7.14
CA PRO A 2 7.00 -29.72 -8.16
C PRO A 2 6.11 -28.49 -7.91
N ASN A 3 6.70 -27.32 -8.06
CA ASN A 3 6.11 -26.01 -7.77
C ASN A 3 4.86 -25.76 -8.62
N PHE A 4 3.68 -26.15 -8.11
CA PHE A 4 2.41 -25.72 -8.66
C PHE A 4 2.20 -24.25 -8.30
N CYS A 5 2.52 -23.35 -9.23
CA CYS A 5 2.03 -21.98 -9.16
C CYS A 5 0.57 -22.00 -9.67
N PRO A 6 -0.39 -21.37 -8.96
CA PRO A 6 -1.75 -21.23 -9.49
C PRO A 6 -1.71 -20.53 -10.85
N THR A 7 -2.64 -20.87 -11.75
CA THR A 7 -2.73 -20.22 -13.05
C THR A 7 -3.04 -18.74 -12.87
N VAL A 8 -2.03 -17.90 -13.08
CA VAL A 8 -2.17 -16.44 -13.07
C VAL A 8 -2.57 -15.96 -14.47
N PRO A 9 -3.45 -14.94 -14.58
CA PRO A 9 -3.68 -14.24 -15.84
C PRO A 9 -2.35 -13.75 -16.43
N GLN A 10 -2.23 -13.74 -17.76
CA GLN A 10 -1.02 -13.24 -18.43
C GLN A 10 -0.97 -11.70 -18.48
N GLU A 11 -2.12 -11.05 -18.31
CA GLU A 11 -2.29 -9.61 -18.44
C GLU A 11 -2.99 -9.01 -17.23
N CYS A 12 -2.64 -7.77 -16.90
CA CYS A 12 -3.22 -6.99 -15.83
C CYS A 12 -4.63 -6.51 -16.21
N SER A 13 -5.62 -6.75 -15.33
CA SER A 13 -7.00 -6.31 -15.52
C SER A 13 -7.19 -4.79 -15.56
N GLU A 14 -6.24 -4.04 -14.99
CA GLU A 14 -6.34 -2.59 -14.83
C GLU A 14 -5.73 -1.84 -16.01
N CYS A 15 -4.59 -2.30 -16.53
CA CYS A 15 -3.85 -1.60 -17.59
C CYS A 15 -3.58 -2.44 -18.86
N GLY A 16 -3.89 -3.74 -18.86
CA GLY A 16 -3.61 -4.66 -19.97
C GLY A 16 -2.12 -4.94 -20.20
N GLY A 17 -1.25 -4.58 -19.24
CA GLY A 17 0.18 -4.90 -19.30
C GLY A 17 0.44 -6.37 -19.01
N LYS A 18 1.48 -6.96 -19.62
CA LYS A 18 1.88 -8.34 -19.37
C LYS A 18 2.55 -8.47 -18.00
N PHE A 19 2.20 -9.50 -17.25
CA PHE A 19 2.88 -9.80 -15.99
C PHE A 19 4.26 -10.42 -16.24
N VAL A 20 5.23 -10.01 -15.41
CA VAL A 20 6.54 -10.66 -15.31
C VAL A 20 6.56 -11.43 -13.99
N MET A 21 6.85 -12.71 -14.05
CA MET A 21 6.95 -13.53 -12.84
C MET A 21 8.26 -13.23 -12.11
N GLY A 22 8.16 -12.92 -10.82
CA GLY A 22 9.30 -12.82 -9.90
C GLY A 22 9.15 -13.85 -8.79
N GLY A 23 10.22 -14.59 -8.48
CA GLY A 23 10.24 -15.54 -7.37
C GLY A 23 11.07 -16.80 -7.63
N PRO A 24 11.07 -17.76 -6.68
CA PRO A 24 10.22 -17.84 -5.48
C PRO A 24 10.61 -16.84 -4.39
N ILE A 25 9.64 -16.47 -3.52
CA ILE A 25 9.87 -15.61 -2.35
C ILE A 25 9.24 -16.23 -1.10
N TRP A 26 9.74 -15.83 0.07
CA TRP A 26 9.05 -16.07 1.34
C TRP A 26 7.78 -15.23 1.39
N SER A 27 6.63 -15.85 1.63
CA SER A 27 5.31 -15.18 1.64
C SER A 27 4.61 -15.19 2.99
N ASP A 28 5.15 -15.94 3.96
CA ASP A 28 4.67 -15.97 5.33
C ASP A 28 5.12 -14.71 6.11
N PRO A 29 4.51 -14.41 7.26
CA PRO A 29 4.90 -13.27 8.09
C PRO A 29 6.41 -13.25 8.39
N ILE A 30 7.05 -12.11 8.15
CA ILE A 30 8.49 -11.90 8.40
C ILE A 30 8.79 -11.38 9.81
N HIS A 31 7.75 -11.05 10.59
CA HIS A 31 7.87 -10.46 11.92
C HIS A 31 7.12 -11.29 12.94
N ASP A 32 7.78 -11.56 14.06
CA ASP A 32 7.14 -11.99 15.30
C ASP A 32 6.72 -10.73 16.08
N ARG A 33 5.40 -10.47 16.10
CA ARG A 33 4.83 -9.28 16.74
C ARG A 33 4.95 -9.33 18.26
N ASP A 34 4.74 -10.49 18.87
CA ASP A 34 4.79 -10.65 20.33
C ASP A 34 6.22 -10.40 20.83
N TRP A 35 7.21 -10.93 20.11
CA TRP A 35 8.61 -10.64 20.36
C TRP A 35 8.93 -9.15 20.18
N ALA A 36 8.52 -8.54 19.06
CA ALA A 36 8.79 -7.12 18.79
C ALA A 36 8.18 -6.19 19.85
N THR A 37 6.95 -6.44 20.28
CA THR A 37 6.27 -5.67 21.34
C THR A 37 6.93 -5.87 22.71
N SER A 38 7.39 -7.08 23.01
CA SER A 38 8.12 -7.39 24.25
C SER A 38 9.45 -6.63 24.33
N ILE A 39 10.23 -6.64 23.25
CA ILE A 39 11.51 -5.91 23.16
C ILE A 39 11.29 -4.40 23.20
N LEU A 40 10.27 -3.89 22.51
CA LEU A 40 9.91 -2.47 22.54
C LEU A 40 9.60 -1.99 23.97
N SER A 41 8.87 -2.80 24.74
CA SER A 41 8.57 -2.51 26.16
C SER A 41 9.84 -2.44 27.02
N ASN A 42 10.75 -3.40 26.85
CA ASN A 42 12.02 -3.44 27.59
C ASN A 42 12.92 -2.23 27.27
N ILE A 43 12.99 -1.85 26.00
CA ILE A 43 13.79 -0.70 25.57
C ILE A 43 13.22 0.60 26.14
N ARG A 44 11.89 0.78 26.12
CA ARG A 44 11.23 1.94 26.74
C ARG A 44 11.52 2.03 28.25
N ALA A 45 11.53 0.89 28.95
CA ALA A 45 11.89 0.84 30.38
C ALA A 45 13.37 1.16 30.65
N THR A 46 14.23 0.97 29.65
CA THR A 46 15.68 1.17 29.73
C THR A 46 16.13 2.45 29.02
N SER A 47 15.24 3.46 29.00
CA SER A 47 15.52 4.75 28.36
C SER A 47 16.74 5.43 28.99
N GLY A 48 17.72 5.80 28.16
CA GLY A 48 18.97 6.46 28.58
C GLY A 48 20.23 5.58 28.58
N LEU A 49 20.13 4.25 28.49
CA LEU A 49 21.32 3.38 28.36
C LEU A 49 21.85 3.28 26.93
N TYR A 50 21.02 3.62 25.94
CA TYR A 50 21.36 3.50 24.52
C TYR A 50 21.35 4.87 23.86
N GLU A 51 22.48 5.25 23.28
CA GLU A 51 22.59 6.45 22.44
C GLU A 51 21.63 6.38 21.24
N ALA A 52 21.43 5.18 20.68
CA ALA A 52 20.54 4.93 19.55
C ALA A 52 19.08 4.64 19.94
N TYR A 53 18.67 4.93 21.19
CA TYR A 53 17.31 4.64 21.70
C TYR A 53 16.20 5.13 20.75
N ALA A 54 16.30 6.37 20.27
CA ALA A 54 15.29 6.97 19.39
C ALA A 54 15.11 6.18 18.08
N LYS A 55 16.21 5.70 17.48
CA LYS A 55 16.17 4.94 16.23
C LYS A 55 15.60 3.54 16.45
N ILE A 56 16.06 2.85 17.49
CA ILE A 56 15.62 1.47 17.77
C ILE A 56 14.13 1.45 18.15
N SER A 57 13.71 2.36 19.02
CA SER A 57 12.30 2.48 19.40
C SER A 57 11.39 2.82 18.22
N ALA A 58 11.82 3.70 17.31
CA ALA A 58 11.08 4.03 16.11
C ALA A 58 10.91 2.81 15.17
N ILE A 59 12.00 2.08 14.88
CA ILE A 59 11.95 0.90 14.02
C ILE A 59 11.06 -0.19 14.63
N LEU A 60 11.23 -0.51 15.91
CA LEU A 60 10.42 -1.53 16.58
C LEU A 60 8.95 -1.13 16.67
N THR A 61 8.65 0.15 16.86
CA THR A 61 7.27 0.65 16.81
C THR A 61 6.67 0.41 15.42
N SER A 62 7.40 0.78 14.35
CA SER A 62 6.97 0.54 12.98
C SER A 62 6.74 -0.96 12.70
N VAL A 63 7.65 -1.83 13.12
CA VAL A 63 7.53 -3.30 12.94
C VAL A 63 6.33 -3.85 13.70
N SER A 64 6.06 -3.36 14.91
CA SER A 64 4.93 -3.82 15.73
C SER A 64 3.56 -3.44 15.15
N GLU A 65 3.48 -2.32 14.43
CA GLU A 65 2.26 -1.82 13.80
C GLU A 65 2.08 -2.35 12.36
N GLU A 66 3.11 -2.95 11.78
CA GLU A 66 3.13 -3.42 10.40
C GLU A 66 2.24 -4.64 10.17
N LEU A 67 1.42 -4.64 9.11
CA LEU A 67 0.52 -5.73 8.76
C LEU A 67 1.29 -7.04 8.48
N PRO A 68 0.86 -8.20 9.04
CA PRO A 68 1.57 -9.46 8.89
C PRO A 68 1.12 -10.21 7.62
N ASN A 69 -0.12 -10.00 7.19
CA ASN A 69 -0.76 -10.70 6.06
C ASN A 69 -0.51 -10.02 4.70
N ALA A 70 0.43 -9.07 4.65
CA ALA A 70 0.82 -8.34 3.46
C ALA A 70 2.34 -8.49 3.25
N PRO A 71 2.78 -9.48 2.44
CA PRO A 71 4.20 -9.77 2.27
C PRO A 71 4.92 -8.64 1.52
N LEU A 72 4.24 -8.02 0.56
CA LEU A 72 4.74 -6.91 -0.24
C LEU A 72 4.08 -5.59 0.16
N PHE A 73 4.65 -4.48 -0.29
CA PHE A 73 4.14 -3.14 -0.08
C PHE A 73 3.90 -2.43 -1.41
N VAL A 74 3.13 -1.36 -1.33
CA VAL A 74 2.83 -0.47 -2.45
C VAL A 74 3.36 0.92 -2.11
N SER A 75 4.06 1.56 -3.04
CA SER A 75 4.53 2.94 -2.88
C SER A 75 3.51 3.92 -3.44
N LEU A 76 3.05 4.86 -2.61
CA LEU A 76 2.15 5.91 -3.05
C LEU A 76 2.77 6.78 -4.14
N HIS A 77 4.08 7.01 -4.05
CA HIS A 77 4.82 7.77 -5.05
C HIS A 77 4.81 7.07 -6.42
N SER A 78 5.05 5.76 -6.46
CA SER A 78 5.03 4.97 -7.69
C SER A 78 3.64 4.96 -8.35
N ILE A 79 2.58 4.86 -7.55
CA ILE A 79 1.19 4.97 -8.03
C ILE A 79 0.97 6.34 -8.68
N CYS A 80 1.29 7.42 -7.97
CA CYS A 80 1.05 8.77 -8.47
C CYS A 80 1.90 9.10 -9.70
N ALA A 81 3.13 8.59 -9.76
CA ALA A 81 3.99 8.69 -10.94
C ALA A 81 3.37 8.00 -12.16
N THR A 82 2.74 6.84 -11.96
CA THR A 82 2.03 6.10 -13.03
C THR A 82 0.86 6.91 -13.58
N LEU A 83 0.11 7.60 -12.72
CA LEU A 83 -1.04 8.43 -13.10
C LEU A 83 -0.65 9.86 -13.47
N LYS A 84 0.61 10.27 -13.26
CA LYS A 84 1.10 11.65 -13.31
C LYS A 84 0.20 12.65 -12.57
N CYS A 85 -0.28 12.25 -11.39
CA CYS A 85 -1.10 13.09 -10.52
C CYS A 85 -0.28 13.69 -9.38
N THR A 86 -0.83 14.69 -8.73
CA THR A 86 -0.31 15.18 -7.45
C THR A 86 -0.48 14.09 -6.39
N ASN A 87 0.49 13.99 -5.47
CA ASN A 87 0.42 13.00 -4.40
C ASN A 87 -0.66 13.40 -3.39
N PRO A 88 -1.59 12.50 -3.04
CA PRO A 88 -2.44 12.69 -1.87
C PRO A 88 -1.59 12.68 -0.59
N THR A 89 -2.10 13.29 0.49
CA THR A 89 -1.42 13.17 1.79
C THR A 89 -1.55 11.74 2.31
N MET A 90 -0.52 11.28 3.03
CA MET A 90 -0.52 9.91 3.56
C MET A 90 -1.71 9.65 4.49
N VAL A 91 -2.05 10.62 5.35
CA VAL A 91 -3.19 10.55 6.27
C VAL A 91 -4.52 10.36 5.52
N MET A 92 -4.71 11.09 4.43
CA MET A 92 -5.92 11.00 3.62
C MET A 92 -6.01 9.65 2.90
N PHE A 93 -4.89 9.18 2.33
CA PHE A 93 -4.86 7.89 1.65
C PHE A 93 -5.10 6.72 2.61
N HIS A 94 -4.49 6.76 3.81
CA HIS A 94 -4.79 5.81 4.88
C HIS A 94 -6.27 5.83 5.28
N SER A 95 -6.85 7.02 5.40
CA SER A 95 -8.27 7.19 5.74
C SER A 95 -9.17 6.60 4.66
N ALA A 96 -8.87 6.84 3.38
CA ALA A 96 -9.62 6.30 2.25
C ALA A 96 -9.63 4.77 2.24
N ILE A 97 -8.47 4.13 2.47
CA ILE A 97 -8.36 2.66 2.52
C ILE A 97 -9.12 2.10 3.72
N ARG A 98 -8.99 2.71 4.90
CA ARG A 98 -9.73 2.31 6.10
C ARG A 98 -11.24 2.46 5.91
N ASN A 99 -11.69 3.56 5.30
CA ASN A 99 -13.09 3.82 4.99
C ASN A 99 -13.63 2.87 3.90
N ALA A 100 -12.77 2.31 3.05
CA ALA A 100 -13.12 1.25 2.11
C ALA A 100 -13.24 -0.13 2.79
N GLY A 101 -12.94 -0.25 4.08
CA GLY A 101 -13.07 -1.49 4.87
C GLY A 101 -11.80 -2.34 4.92
N TYR A 102 -10.66 -1.80 4.49
CA TYR A 102 -9.39 -2.50 4.43
C TYR A 102 -8.42 -1.99 5.49
N GLN A 103 -7.46 -2.83 5.86
CA GLN A 103 -6.40 -2.49 6.79
C GLN A 103 -5.20 -1.91 6.05
N ILE A 104 -4.49 -1.00 6.72
CA ILE A 104 -3.31 -0.36 6.18
C ILE A 104 -2.30 -0.05 7.29
N SER A 105 -1.01 -0.26 6.99
CA SER A 105 0.12 0.15 7.81
C SER A 105 1.22 0.74 6.94
N GLY A 106 2.17 1.43 7.57
CA GLY A 106 3.47 1.68 6.96
C GLY A 106 4.30 0.39 6.87
N SER A 107 5.52 0.53 6.33
CA SER A 107 6.54 -0.51 6.32
C SER A 107 7.81 0.01 6.97
N HIS A 108 8.46 -0.80 7.80
CA HIS A 108 9.77 -0.46 8.36
C HIS A 108 10.86 -0.33 7.27
N ALA A 109 10.65 -0.93 6.09
CA ALA A 109 11.64 -0.95 5.00
C ALA A 109 11.71 0.36 4.21
N ASP A 110 10.61 1.08 4.08
CA ASP A 110 10.52 2.35 3.34
C ASP A 110 9.42 3.22 3.96
N PRO A 111 9.72 4.47 4.37
CA PRO A 111 8.74 5.39 4.96
C PRO A 111 7.58 5.76 4.03
N LEU A 112 7.74 5.60 2.70
CA LEU A 112 6.69 5.85 1.71
C LEU A 112 5.94 4.58 1.30
N ALA A 113 6.33 3.43 1.85
CA ALA A 113 5.72 2.15 1.55
C ALA A 113 4.51 1.87 2.44
N LEU A 114 3.47 1.36 1.81
CA LEU A 114 2.20 1.03 2.41
C LEU A 114 1.91 -0.44 2.26
N LYS A 115 1.64 -1.10 3.39
CA LYS A 115 1.13 -2.46 3.40
C LYS A 115 -0.37 -2.41 3.63
N THR A 116 -1.11 -3.13 2.80
CA THR A 116 -2.56 -3.19 2.88
C THR A 116 -3.06 -4.56 2.42
N ASP A 117 -4.18 -4.99 2.97
CA ASP A 117 -4.95 -6.15 2.48
C ASP A 117 -5.91 -5.77 1.34
N ALA A 118 -5.94 -4.50 0.93
CA ALA A 118 -6.74 -4.03 -0.19
C ALA A 118 -6.21 -4.59 -1.53
N PRO A 119 -7.08 -5.14 -2.39
CA PRO A 119 -6.69 -5.51 -3.74
C PRO A 119 -6.33 -4.26 -4.56
N MET A 120 -5.50 -4.46 -5.58
CA MET A 120 -5.02 -3.37 -6.41
C MET A 120 -6.15 -2.59 -7.11
N SER A 121 -7.26 -3.24 -7.42
CA SER A 121 -8.46 -2.60 -7.98
C SER A 121 -9.05 -1.52 -7.06
N VAL A 122 -9.08 -1.77 -5.75
CA VAL A 122 -9.56 -0.80 -4.74
C VAL A 122 -8.61 0.38 -4.64
N ILE A 123 -7.30 0.13 -4.68
CA ILE A 123 -6.28 1.18 -4.68
C ILE A 123 -6.44 2.08 -5.91
N TRP A 124 -6.60 1.50 -7.10
CA TRP A 124 -6.85 2.28 -8.31
C TRP A 124 -8.17 3.03 -8.26
N ASP A 125 -9.23 2.46 -7.71
CA ASP A 125 -10.51 3.17 -7.53
C ASP A 125 -10.39 4.41 -6.65
N ILE A 126 -9.65 4.33 -5.53
CA ILE A 126 -9.36 5.48 -4.67
C ILE A 126 -8.61 6.55 -5.47
N MET A 127 -7.63 6.15 -6.27
CA MET A 127 -6.85 7.08 -7.09
C MET A 127 -7.66 7.68 -8.25
N ARG A 128 -8.57 6.92 -8.86
CA ARG A 128 -9.54 7.43 -9.86
C ARG A 128 -10.43 8.49 -9.22
N CYS A 129 -10.87 8.30 -7.97
CA CYS A 129 -11.61 9.32 -7.22
C CYS A 129 -10.75 10.57 -6.96
N TRP A 130 -9.49 10.38 -6.58
CA TRP A 130 -8.55 11.48 -6.36
C TRP A 130 -8.32 12.32 -7.62
N VAL A 131 -8.10 11.68 -8.77
CA VAL A 131 -7.87 12.36 -10.05
C VAL A 131 -9.12 13.08 -10.56
N LYS A 132 -10.33 12.60 -10.22
CA LYS A 132 -11.57 13.35 -10.50
C LYS A 132 -11.63 14.68 -9.73
N LEU A 133 -11.11 14.72 -8.51
CA LEU A 133 -11.03 15.94 -7.69
C LEU A 133 -9.84 16.82 -8.07
N HIS A 134 -8.74 16.22 -8.52
CA HIS A 134 -7.50 16.88 -8.93
C HIS A 134 -7.15 16.49 -10.38
N PRO A 135 -7.75 17.17 -11.38
CA PRO A 135 -7.60 16.79 -12.78
C PRO A 135 -6.15 16.82 -13.24
N VAL A 136 -5.73 15.75 -13.92
CA VAL A 136 -4.41 15.66 -14.56
C VAL A 136 -4.47 16.08 -16.02
N LYS A 137 -3.32 16.46 -16.58
CA LYS A 137 -3.20 16.72 -18.02
C LYS A 137 -3.48 15.44 -18.80
N SER A 138 -4.10 15.59 -19.97
CA SER A 138 -4.32 14.48 -20.90
C SER A 138 -3.00 13.77 -21.22
N GLN A 139 -3.04 12.43 -21.22
CA GLN A 139 -1.90 11.56 -21.44
C GLN A 139 -2.14 10.71 -22.69
N PRO A 140 -1.08 10.32 -23.41
CA PRO A 140 -1.22 9.41 -24.55
C PRO A 140 -1.82 8.07 -24.11
N GLU A 141 -2.69 7.50 -24.94
CA GLU A 141 -3.46 6.27 -24.65
C GLU A 141 -2.60 5.02 -24.43
N ASN A 142 -1.35 5.04 -24.88
CA ASN A 142 -0.41 3.92 -24.73
C ASN A 142 0.14 3.80 -23.29
N LEU A 143 0.01 4.82 -22.45
CA LEU A 143 0.50 4.76 -21.08
C LEU A 143 -0.46 3.96 -20.19
N PRO A 144 0.08 3.19 -19.22
CA PRO A 144 -0.75 2.42 -18.29
C PRO A 144 -1.69 3.33 -17.49
N GLY A 145 -1.23 4.53 -17.11
CA GLY A 145 -2.05 5.51 -16.39
C GLY A 145 -3.31 5.91 -17.15
N SER A 146 -3.23 6.12 -18.47
CA SER A 146 -4.39 6.48 -19.30
C SER A 146 -5.45 5.37 -19.32
N ARG A 147 -5.02 4.11 -19.36
CA ARG A 147 -5.92 2.94 -19.34
C ARG A 147 -6.54 2.69 -17.98
N ILE A 148 -5.81 2.97 -16.90
CA ILE A 148 -6.36 2.89 -15.54
C ILE A 148 -7.42 3.99 -15.35
N LEU A 149 -7.16 5.20 -15.84
CA LEU A 149 -8.08 6.34 -15.70
C LEU A 149 -9.30 6.26 -16.63
N SER A 150 -9.28 5.43 -17.68
CA SER A 150 -10.44 5.25 -18.56
C SER A 150 -11.56 4.40 -17.93
N GLN A 151 -11.24 3.64 -16.89
CA GLN A 151 -12.22 2.87 -16.13
C GLN A 151 -12.92 3.73 -15.07
N GLU A 152 -14.21 3.50 -14.86
CA GLU A 152 -14.95 4.20 -13.79
C GLU A 152 -14.69 3.58 -12.40
N PRO A 153 -14.55 4.39 -11.34
CA PRO A 153 -14.39 3.89 -9.98
C PRO A 153 -15.67 3.20 -9.49
N GLN A 154 -15.55 1.95 -9.04
CA GLN A 154 -16.67 1.17 -8.51
C GLN A 154 -17.04 1.56 -7.08
N LEU A 155 -16.07 2.03 -6.29
CA LEU A 155 -16.29 2.52 -4.92
C LEU A 155 -17.32 3.68 -4.84
N GLN A 156 -17.37 4.55 -5.86
CA GLN A 156 -18.34 5.66 -5.91
C GLN A 156 -19.79 5.19 -6.05
N ARG A 157 -20.03 3.97 -6.55
CA ARG A 157 -21.39 3.42 -6.67
C ARG A 157 -21.98 2.99 -5.33
N HIS A 158 -21.15 2.76 -4.32
CA HIS A 158 -21.58 2.20 -3.03
C HIS A 158 -21.48 3.20 -1.87
N ARG A 159 -20.60 4.20 -1.93
CA ARG A 159 -20.42 5.21 -0.87
C ARG A 159 -20.14 6.59 -1.46
N SER A 160 -20.62 7.63 -0.77
CA SER A 160 -20.40 9.01 -1.20
C SER A 160 -18.92 9.41 -1.01
N LEU A 161 -18.38 10.22 -1.92
CA LEU A 161 -16.99 10.70 -1.86
C LEU A 161 -16.64 11.36 -0.52
N LYS A 162 -17.59 12.08 0.09
CA LYS A 162 -17.43 12.71 1.41
C LYS A 162 -17.19 11.71 2.54
N GLN A 163 -17.70 10.48 2.42
CA GLN A 163 -17.49 9.43 3.42
C GLN A 163 -16.13 8.75 3.29
N LEU A 164 -15.45 8.88 2.14
CA LEU A 164 -14.11 8.33 1.94
C LEU A 164 -13.02 9.25 2.49
N GLY A 165 -13.35 10.49 2.88
CA GLY A 165 -12.39 11.47 3.39
C GLY A 165 -11.39 11.94 2.34
N VAL A 166 -11.77 11.83 1.04
CA VAL A 166 -11.01 12.27 -0.13
C VAL A 166 -11.46 13.66 -0.55
#